data_AF-A0AAV6A1L0-F1
#
_entry.id   AF-A0AAV6A1L0-F1
#
_cell.length_a   1.000
_cell.length_b   1.000
_cell.length_c   1.000
_cell.angle_alpha   90.00
_cell.angle_beta   90.00
_cell.angle_gamma   90.00
#
_symmetry.space_group_name_H-M   'P 1'
#
loop_
_entity.id
_entity.type
_entity.pdbx_description
1 polymer ?
#
loop_
_entity_poly.entity_id
_entity_poly.type
_entity_poly.pdbx_seq_one_letter_code
_entity_poly.pdbx_strand_id
1 'polypeptide(L)'
;MPPLRQIDRLVVDIPLDNVSDSYSSKPSHVSPEFNNVMAAGARELSGSTLCCAQLGLALVLTAYAGDRPYTLLFDAGPEGALFLRNCQNLGVSLVDVQAIAISHGHWDHMGALLETLDHMARHSRRDVPCHVNPGMFLERGARLTTGQVAPFQRVPSLEALAGQGAQVVNSGDPQLLLDSCFYLSGEIPRVSSFERGRPDHVCRRAQDQPWEPDPLILDERYLAVHVKGKGLIVFSVCSHAGIINVLLSARETFPDVPLYGVLGGLHLAGAAMERLIPDTVAHLKQF
;
A
#
# COMPACT_ATOMS: atom_id res chain seq x y z
N MET A 1 2.44 5.61 23.17
CA MET A 1 1.37 5.89 22.20
C MET A 1 0.06 5.39 22.77
N PRO A 2 -1.11 5.96 22.42
CA PRO A 2 -2.39 5.33 22.69
C PRO A 2 -2.43 3.90 22.11
N PRO A 3 -3.28 2.98 22.62
CA PRO A 3 -3.39 1.64 22.04
C PRO A 3 -4.07 1.69 20.67
N LEU A 4 -3.70 0.75 19.78
CA LEU A 4 -4.43 0.51 18.53
C LEU A 4 -5.87 0.08 18.88
N ARG A 5 -6.84 0.84 18.40
CA ARG A 5 -8.26 0.61 18.67
C ARG A 5 -8.71 -0.67 17.98
N GLN A 6 -9.43 -1.51 18.73
CA GLN A 6 -10.13 -2.65 18.14
C GLN A 6 -11.37 -2.17 17.38
N ILE A 7 -11.51 -2.60 16.13
CA ILE A 7 -12.64 -2.28 15.25
C ILE A 7 -13.58 -3.47 15.09
N ASP A 8 -14.85 -3.23 14.80
CA ASP A 8 -15.87 -4.29 14.66
C ASP A 8 -15.82 -4.95 13.28
N ARG A 9 -15.48 -4.20 12.23
CA ARG A 9 -15.44 -4.67 10.85
C ARG A 9 -14.44 -3.90 10.02
N LEU A 10 -13.78 -4.60 9.09
CA LEU A 10 -12.90 -4.02 8.07
C LEU A 10 -13.42 -4.40 6.68
N VAL A 11 -13.53 -3.41 5.80
CA VAL A 11 -13.71 -3.60 4.35
C VAL A 11 -12.40 -3.24 3.68
N VAL A 12 -11.98 -4.09 2.73
CA VAL A 12 -10.77 -3.92 1.95
C VAL A 12 -11.17 -3.91 0.48
N ASP A 13 -11.24 -2.72 -0.09
CA ASP A 13 -11.40 -2.57 -1.53
C ASP A 13 -10.02 -2.54 -2.18
N ILE A 14 -9.87 -3.22 -3.31
CA ILE A 14 -8.62 -3.35 -4.07
C ILE A 14 -8.83 -2.77 -5.47
N PRO A 15 -8.86 -1.44 -5.64
CA PRO A 15 -9.09 -0.85 -6.96
C PRO A 15 -7.97 -1.09 -7.96
N LEU A 16 -6.77 -1.43 -7.48
CA LEU A 16 -5.64 -1.72 -8.35
C LEU A 16 -4.76 -2.80 -7.74
N ASP A 17 -4.41 -3.77 -8.57
CA ASP A 17 -3.41 -4.82 -8.32
C ASP A 17 -2.78 -5.22 -9.68
N ASN A 18 -1.70 -5.99 -9.63
CA ASN A 18 -1.00 -6.58 -10.76
C ASN A 18 -1.86 -7.61 -11.51
N VAL A 19 -2.95 -8.08 -10.89
CA VAL A 19 -3.85 -9.11 -11.43
C VAL A 19 -5.30 -8.71 -11.20
N SER A 20 -6.13 -8.88 -12.24
CA SER A 20 -7.60 -8.95 -12.11
C SER A 20 -8.01 -10.39 -12.42
N ASP A 21 -8.81 -10.96 -11.52
CA ASP A 21 -9.34 -12.31 -11.67
C ASP A 21 -10.79 -12.38 -11.19
N SER A 22 -11.68 -12.37 -12.17
CA SER A 22 -13.12 -12.47 -12.00
C SER A 22 -13.65 -13.91 -11.98
N TYR A 23 -12.83 -14.92 -12.34
CA TYR A 23 -13.31 -16.28 -12.60
C TYR A 23 -13.00 -17.28 -11.49
N SER A 24 -11.94 -17.08 -10.70
CA SER A 24 -11.64 -18.02 -9.61
C SER A 24 -12.72 -18.02 -8.55
N SER A 25 -12.96 -19.19 -7.96
CA SER A 25 -13.77 -19.32 -6.75
C SER A 25 -13.21 -18.45 -5.63
N LYS A 26 -14.07 -17.65 -5.00
CA LYS A 26 -13.68 -16.79 -3.88
C LYS A 26 -14.35 -17.26 -2.58
N PRO A 27 -13.72 -17.08 -1.41
CA PRO A 27 -14.38 -17.29 -0.12
C PRO A 27 -15.63 -16.41 0.03
N SER A 28 -16.57 -16.81 0.88
CA SER A 28 -17.84 -16.10 1.08
C SER A 28 -17.72 -14.64 1.56
N HIS A 29 -16.58 -14.27 2.12
CA HIS A 29 -16.29 -12.92 2.60
C HIS A 29 -15.53 -12.06 1.57
N VAL A 30 -15.38 -12.54 0.33
CA VAL A 30 -14.75 -11.83 -0.78
C VAL A 30 -15.78 -11.69 -1.91
N SER A 31 -16.06 -10.45 -2.31
CA SER A 31 -16.95 -10.19 -3.45
C SER A 31 -16.13 -10.19 -4.75
N PRO A 32 -16.49 -10.99 -5.77
CA PRO A 32 -15.81 -10.99 -7.04
C PRO A 32 -16.10 -9.69 -7.82
N GLU A 33 -15.17 -9.33 -8.70
CA GLU A 33 -15.25 -8.11 -9.52
C GLU A 33 -16.57 -8.00 -10.29
N PHE A 34 -17.03 -9.05 -10.96
CA PHE A 34 -18.32 -9.05 -11.66
C PHE A 34 -19.49 -8.65 -10.76
N ASN A 35 -19.52 -9.10 -9.50
CA ASN A 35 -20.58 -8.72 -8.58
C ASN A 35 -20.46 -7.24 -8.19
N ASN A 36 -19.24 -6.76 -7.94
CA ASN A 36 -19.00 -5.37 -7.54
C ASN A 36 -19.37 -4.40 -8.67
N VAL A 37 -18.95 -4.65 -9.90
CA VAL A 37 -19.26 -3.75 -11.03
C VAL A 37 -20.76 -3.72 -11.35
N MET A 38 -21.44 -4.86 -11.24
CA MET A 38 -22.89 -4.91 -11.42
C MET A 38 -23.62 -4.20 -10.26
N ALA A 39 -23.15 -4.36 -9.02
CA ALA A 39 -23.69 -3.64 -7.86
C ALA A 39 -23.45 -2.13 -7.95
N ALA A 40 -22.35 -1.70 -8.57
CA ALA A 40 -22.04 -0.31 -8.87
C ALA A 40 -22.86 0.26 -10.05
N GLY A 41 -23.69 -0.56 -10.70
CA GLY A 41 -24.65 -0.12 -11.72
C GLY A 41 -24.27 -0.43 -13.17
N ALA A 42 -23.24 -1.24 -13.41
CA ALA A 42 -22.95 -1.74 -14.75
C ALA A 42 -24.16 -2.52 -15.31
N ARG A 43 -24.48 -2.30 -16.58
CA ARG A 43 -25.56 -3.01 -17.29
C ARG A 43 -25.05 -4.15 -18.16
N GLU A 44 -23.75 -4.15 -18.43
CA GLU A 44 -23.05 -5.17 -19.21
C GLU A 44 -21.63 -5.37 -18.67
N LEU A 45 -21.11 -6.59 -18.83
CA LEU A 45 -19.70 -6.88 -18.59
C LEU A 45 -18.94 -6.62 -19.90
N SER A 46 -18.08 -5.61 -19.89
CA SER A 46 -17.33 -5.19 -21.08
C SER A 46 -15.96 -4.64 -20.67
N GLY A 47 -15.08 -4.46 -21.65
CA GLY A 47 -13.75 -3.89 -21.41
C GLY A 47 -13.78 -2.46 -20.85
N SER A 48 -14.92 -1.75 -20.89
CA SER A 48 -15.08 -0.43 -20.25
C SER A 48 -15.61 -0.51 -18.82
N THR A 49 -16.34 -1.57 -18.46
CA THR A 49 -16.94 -1.74 -17.12
C THR A 49 -16.09 -2.60 -16.17
N LEU A 50 -15.22 -3.47 -16.70
CA LEU A 50 -14.29 -4.27 -15.90
C LEU A 50 -13.04 -3.48 -15.53
N CYS A 51 -12.36 -3.86 -14.45
CA CYS A 51 -11.08 -3.31 -14.03
C CYS A 51 -9.97 -3.73 -14.98
N CYS A 52 -8.94 -2.88 -15.14
CA CYS A 52 -7.67 -3.32 -15.72
C CYS A 52 -6.62 -3.43 -14.62
N ALA A 53 -5.82 -4.48 -14.70
CA ALA A 53 -4.67 -4.70 -13.82
C ALA A 53 -3.43 -3.98 -14.35
N GLN A 54 -2.57 -3.54 -13.44
CA GLN A 54 -1.29 -2.89 -13.77
C GLN A 54 -0.31 -3.11 -12.62
N LEU A 55 0.99 -3.10 -12.92
CA LEU A 55 2.04 -3.12 -11.90
C LEU A 55 1.80 -1.99 -10.88
N GLY A 56 1.48 -2.36 -9.64
CA GLY A 56 1.19 -1.48 -8.54
C GLY A 56 0.09 -2.04 -7.64
N LEU A 57 -0.15 -1.37 -6.52
CA LEU A 57 -1.24 -1.72 -5.61
C LEU A 57 -1.82 -0.43 -5.04
N ALA A 58 -3.14 -0.42 -4.88
CA ALA A 58 -3.86 0.62 -4.14
C ALA A 58 -4.98 -0.04 -3.35
N LEU A 59 -5.11 0.31 -2.07
CA LEU A 59 -6.13 -0.24 -1.19
C LEU A 59 -6.97 0.89 -0.60
N VAL A 60 -8.30 0.77 -0.67
CA VAL A 60 -9.20 1.62 0.10
C VAL A 60 -9.73 0.81 1.28
N LEU A 61 -9.31 1.19 2.48
CA LEU A 61 -9.56 0.46 3.71
C LEU A 61 -10.61 1.21 4.53
N THR A 62 -11.77 0.57 4.78
CA THR A 62 -12.82 1.15 5.63
C THR A 62 -12.99 0.36 6.91
N ALA A 63 -12.56 0.96 8.02
CA ALA A 63 -12.73 0.43 9.37
C ALA A 63 -14.02 0.94 10.01
N TYR A 64 -14.77 0.06 10.67
CA TYR A 64 -15.99 0.43 11.40
C TYR A 64 -15.78 0.22 12.89
N ALA A 65 -15.93 1.29 13.67
CA ALA A 65 -15.96 1.23 15.13
C ALA A 65 -17.32 1.73 15.64
N GLY A 66 -18.20 0.79 15.99
CA GLY A 66 -19.64 1.04 16.04
C GLY A 66 -20.19 1.43 14.66
N ASP A 67 -21.07 2.44 14.63
CA ASP A 67 -21.69 2.92 13.39
C ASP A 67 -20.82 3.91 12.61
N ARG A 68 -19.63 4.28 13.12
CA ARG A 68 -18.76 5.27 12.49
C ARG A 68 -17.74 4.59 11.56
N PRO A 69 -17.75 4.93 10.25
CA PRO A 69 -16.71 4.50 9.32
C PRO A 69 -15.47 5.39 9.41
N TYR A 70 -14.31 4.78 9.22
CA TYR A 70 -13.02 5.42 9.06
C TYR A 70 -12.33 4.90 7.81
N THR A 71 -12.11 5.77 6.82
CA THR A 71 -11.65 5.35 5.48
C THR A 71 -10.25 5.89 5.20
N LEU A 72 -9.31 4.98 4.91
CA LEU A 72 -7.92 5.25 4.60
C LEU A 72 -7.61 4.75 3.18
N LEU A 73 -6.97 5.59 2.36
CA LEU A 73 -6.32 5.14 1.13
C LEU A 73 -4.88 4.74 1.45
N PHE A 74 -4.49 3.51 1.12
CA PHE A 74 -3.12 3.01 1.26
C PHE A 74 -2.53 2.72 -0.12
N ASP A 75 -1.59 3.57 -0.54
CA ASP A 75 -1.09 3.70 -1.91
C ASP A 75 -2.17 4.08 -2.94
N ALA A 76 -1.74 4.57 -4.10
CA ALA A 76 -2.61 5.03 -5.19
C ALA A 76 -2.36 4.31 -6.51
N GLY A 77 -1.28 3.53 -6.62
CA GLY A 77 -0.91 2.89 -7.88
C GLY A 77 -0.10 3.77 -8.84
N PRO A 78 0.16 3.30 -10.07
CA PRO A 78 1.04 3.92 -11.05
C PRO A 78 0.40 5.03 -11.88
N GLU A 79 -0.90 4.94 -12.18
CA GLU A 79 -1.55 5.80 -13.18
C GLU A 79 -2.95 6.24 -12.73
N GLY A 80 -3.16 7.56 -12.67
CA GLY A 80 -4.42 8.16 -12.20
C GLY A 80 -5.63 7.77 -13.03
N ALA A 81 -5.53 7.77 -14.36
CA ALA A 81 -6.66 7.44 -15.23
C ALA A 81 -7.19 6.02 -14.99
N LEU A 82 -6.28 5.05 -14.84
CA LEU A 82 -6.67 3.68 -14.56
C LEU A 82 -7.20 3.51 -13.12
N PHE A 83 -6.50 4.06 -12.13
CA PHE A 83 -6.92 3.95 -10.74
C PHE A 83 -8.32 4.54 -10.52
N LEU A 84 -8.56 5.76 -10.99
CA LEU A 84 -9.86 6.44 -10.88
C LEU A 84 -10.96 5.68 -11.62
N ARG A 85 -10.66 5.14 -12.81
CA ARG A 85 -11.59 4.31 -13.58
C ARG A 85 -11.98 3.04 -12.81
N ASN A 86 -11.01 2.33 -12.22
CA ASN A 86 -11.31 1.12 -11.46
C ASN A 86 -12.12 1.45 -10.19
N CYS A 87 -11.79 2.52 -9.47
CA CYS A 87 -12.60 3.01 -8.35
C CYS A 87 -14.05 3.27 -8.78
N GLN A 88 -14.25 3.98 -9.89
CA GLN A 88 -15.58 4.24 -10.44
C GLN A 88 -16.33 2.95 -10.79
N ASN A 89 -15.67 2.02 -11.49
CA ASN A 89 -16.27 0.76 -11.94
C ASN A 89 -16.65 -0.14 -10.75
N LEU A 90 -15.85 -0.15 -9.68
CA LEU A 90 -16.13 -0.91 -8.46
C LEU A 90 -17.12 -0.21 -7.52
N GLY A 91 -17.48 1.06 -7.78
CA GLY A 91 -18.30 1.85 -6.88
C GLY A 91 -17.57 2.30 -5.59
N VAL A 92 -16.24 2.34 -5.62
CA VAL A 92 -15.40 2.77 -4.50
C VAL A 92 -15.32 4.30 -4.47
N SER A 93 -15.84 4.90 -3.40
CA SER A 93 -15.86 6.35 -3.21
C SER A 93 -14.54 6.85 -2.61
N LEU A 94 -13.80 7.65 -3.38
CA LEU A 94 -12.61 8.35 -2.88
C LEU A 94 -12.95 9.62 -2.08
N VAL A 95 -14.19 10.10 -2.17
CA VAL A 95 -14.68 11.29 -1.46
C VAL A 95 -14.77 11.06 0.05
N ASP A 96 -14.99 9.80 0.45
CA ASP A 96 -15.09 9.39 1.84
C ASP A 96 -13.74 9.14 2.51
N VAL A 97 -12.65 9.14 1.73
CA VAL A 97 -11.28 8.98 2.25
C VAL A 97 -10.96 10.14 3.20
N GLN A 98 -10.54 9.80 4.41
CA GLN A 98 -10.23 10.74 5.48
C GLN A 98 -8.74 10.91 5.72
N ALA A 99 -7.92 9.97 5.23
CA ALA A 99 -6.47 10.05 5.26
C ALA A 99 -5.89 9.21 4.11
N ILE A 100 -4.68 9.55 3.70
CA ILE A 100 -3.87 8.78 2.76
C ILE A 100 -2.60 8.36 3.49
N ALA A 101 -2.17 7.12 3.34
CA ALA A 101 -0.86 6.66 3.75
C ALA A 101 -0.14 6.05 2.55
N ILE A 102 1.16 6.28 2.44
CA ILE A 102 1.99 5.70 1.38
C ILE A 102 2.94 4.68 1.99
N SER A 103 3.08 3.54 1.34
CA SER A 103 3.93 2.43 1.79
C SER A 103 5.41 2.76 1.59
N HIS A 104 5.84 3.16 0.40
CA HIS A 104 7.23 3.53 0.07
C HIS A 104 7.32 4.37 -1.22
N GLY A 105 8.51 4.92 -1.49
CA GLY A 105 8.79 5.88 -2.55
C GLY A 105 8.94 5.32 -3.96
N HIS A 106 8.07 4.42 -4.41
CA HIS A 106 8.05 3.96 -5.80
C HIS A 106 6.85 4.47 -6.59
N TRP A 107 7.05 4.64 -7.90
CA TRP A 107 6.06 5.20 -8.82
C TRP A 107 4.82 4.32 -8.97
N ASP A 108 4.93 3.00 -8.87
CA ASP A 108 3.83 2.05 -8.92
C ASP A 108 2.92 2.08 -7.69
N HIS A 109 3.24 2.94 -6.71
CA HIS A 109 2.46 3.17 -5.49
C HIS A 109 2.02 4.63 -5.34
N MET A 110 2.78 5.57 -5.88
CA MET A 110 2.54 7.01 -5.75
C MET A 110 2.14 7.72 -7.06
N GLY A 111 2.23 7.04 -8.20
CA GLY A 111 2.10 7.64 -9.52
C GLY A 111 0.74 8.27 -9.79
N ALA A 112 -0.33 7.68 -9.26
CA ALA A 112 -1.70 8.19 -9.39
C ALA A 112 -2.09 9.24 -8.33
N LEU A 113 -1.18 9.60 -7.42
CA LEU A 113 -1.54 10.33 -6.20
C LEU A 113 -1.99 11.77 -6.48
N LEU A 114 -1.40 12.45 -7.47
CA LEU A 114 -1.77 13.83 -7.81
C LEU A 114 -3.17 13.91 -8.41
N GLU A 115 -3.53 13.01 -9.32
CA GLU A 115 -4.85 12.90 -9.92
C GLU A 115 -5.89 12.45 -8.90
N THR A 116 -5.49 11.59 -7.95
CA THR A 116 -6.36 11.17 -6.83
C THR A 116 -6.71 12.36 -5.93
N LEU A 117 -5.70 13.15 -5.54
CA LEU A 117 -5.90 14.35 -4.72
C LEU A 117 -6.76 15.39 -5.45
N ASP A 118 -6.49 15.64 -6.73
CA ASP A 118 -7.30 16.54 -7.55
C ASP A 118 -8.76 16.04 -7.67
N HIS A 119 -8.97 14.74 -7.87
CA HIS A 119 -10.31 14.15 -7.85
C HIS A 119 -11.00 14.40 -6.51
N MET A 120 -10.33 14.14 -5.38
CA MET A 120 -10.89 14.34 -4.04
C MET A 120 -11.22 15.81 -3.78
N ALA A 121 -10.33 16.74 -4.12
CA ALA A 121 -10.51 18.18 -3.93
C ALA A 121 -11.67 18.77 -4.74
N ARG A 122 -11.97 18.21 -5.92
CA ARG A 122 -13.12 18.62 -6.74
C ARG A 122 -14.47 18.18 -6.17
N HIS A 123 -14.48 17.10 -5.38
CA HIS A 123 -15.71 16.46 -4.89
C HIS A 123 -15.88 16.57 -3.36
N SER A 124 -14.87 17.06 -2.64
CA SER A 124 -14.86 17.28 -1.19
C SER A 124 -14.13 18.58 -0.85
N ARG A 125 -14.58 19.26 0.21
CA ARG A 125 -13.91 20.45 0.76
C ARG A 125 -13.02 20.16 1.97
N ARG A 126 -12.70 18.88 2.20
CA ARG A 126 -11.88 18.47 3.34
C ARG A 126 -10.41 18.42 2.91
N ASP A 127 -9.56 19.04 3.70
CA ASP A 127 -8.14 18.75 3.65
C ASP A 127 -7.93 17.31 4.09
N VAL A 128 -7.16 16.54 3.32
CA VAL A 128 -6.87 15.14 3.63
C VAL A 128 -5.41 15.00 4.03
N PRO A 129 -5.11 14.53 5.25
CA PRO A 129 -3.76 14.25 5.66
C PRO A 129 -3.16 13.14 4.79
N CYS A 130 -2.01 13.43 4.19
CA CYS A 130 -1.25 12.49 3.36
C CYS A 130 0.05 12.15 4.07
N HIS A 131 0.09 10.94 4.65
CA HIS A 131 1.20 10.43 5.44
C HIS A 131 2.25 9.79 4.52
N VAL A 132 3.44 10.37 4.55
CA VAL A 132 4.61 9.98 3.75
C VAL A 132 5.85 9.97 4.65
N ASN A 133 6.94 9.36 4.17
CA ASN A 133 8.22 9.31 4.89
C ASN A 133 9.31 10.10 4.15
N PRO A 134 10.29 10.70 4.87
CA PRO A 134 11.30 11.54 4.24
C PRO A 134 12.13 10.85 3.14
N GLY A 135 12.38 9.54 3.27
CA GLY A 135 13.16 8.77 2.31
C GLY A 135 12.43 8.45 1.00
N MET A 136 11.11 8.66 0.91
CA MET A 136 10.32 8.33 -0.28
C MET A 136 10.67 9.18 -1.50
N PHE A 137 11.23 10.37 -1.29
CA PHE A 137 11.44 11.37 -2.34
C PHE A 137 12.81 11.28 -3.02
N LEU A 138 13.58 10.24 -2.73
CA LEU A 138 14.80 9.95 -3.48
C LEU A 138 14.44 9.52 -4.90
N GLU A 139 15.24 9.92 -5.88
CA GLU A 139 15.11 9.35 -7.23
C GLU A 139 15.65 7.92 -7.18
N ARG A 140 14.85 6.96 -7.67
CA ARG A 140 15.14 5.53 -7.59
C ARG A 140 15.39 4.92 -8.96
N GLY A 141 16.07 3.79 -8.99
CA GLY A 141 16.31 3.01 -10.19
C GLY A 141 16.81 1.62 -9.87
N ALA A 142 16.97 0.80 -10.91
CA ALA A 142 17.59 -0.51 -10.82
C ALA A 142 18.83 -0.59 -11.71
N ARG A 143 19.89 -1.21 -11.19
CA ARG A 143 21.10 -1.54 -11.94
C ARG A 143 20.88 -2.83 -12.71
N LEU A 144 20.88 -2.74 -14.03
CA LEU A 144 20.75 -3.89 -14.92
C LEU A 144 22.01 -4.75 -14.90
N THR A 145 21.90 -5.98 -15.40
CA THR A 145 23.05 -6.90 -15.55
C THR A 145 24.14 -6.36 -16.47
N THR A 146 23.80 -5.40 -17.35
CA THR A 146 24.75 -4.67 -18.19
C THR A 146 25.56 -3.62 -17.43
N GLY A 147 25.22 -3.34 -16.16
CA GLY A 147 25.79 -2.27 -15.35
C GLY A 147 25.10 -0.91 -15.51
N GLN A 148 24.27 -0.74 -16.55
CA GLN A 148 23.45 0.45 -16.77
C GLN A 148 22.42 0.60 -15.64
N VAL A 149 22.16 1.84 -15.22
CA VAL A 149 21.03 2.13 -14.33
C VAL A 149 19.81 2.50 -15.17
N ALA A 150 18.72 1.77 -14.97
CA ALA A 150 17.39 2.13 -15.44
C ALA A 150 16.71 3.00 -14.37
N PRO A 151 16.56 4.32 -14.57
CA PRO A 151 15.84 5.16 -13.63
C PRO A 151 14.36 4.78 -13.62
N PHE A 152 13.76 4.83 -12.44
CA PHE A 152 12.31 4.73 -12.27
C PHE A 152 11.67 6.11 -12.45
N GLN A 153 10.36 6.13 -12.71
CA GLN A 153 9.61 7.38 -12.68
C GLN A 153 9.73 8.03 -11.30
N ARG A 154 9.93 9.35 -11.27
CA ARG A 154 9.97 10.10 -10.01
C ARG A 154 8.58 10.16 -9.38
N VAL A 155 8.54 10.02 -8.07
CA VAL A 155 7.32 10.23 -7.29
C VAL A 155 7.00 11.73 -7.18
N PRO A 156 5.74 12.11 -6.94
CA PRO A 156 5.38 13.51 -6.69
C PRO A 156 6.18 14.10 -5.52
N SER A 157 6.63 15.36 -5.64
CA SER A 157 7.33 16.05 -4.54
C SER A 157 6.36 16.48 -3.45
N LEU A 158 6.88 16.80 -2.26
CA LEU A 158 6.10 17.34 -1.15
C LEU A 158 5.31 18.60 -1.57
N GLU A 159 5.94 19.48 -2.35
CA GLU A 159 5.34 20.71 -2.87
C GLU A 159 4.23 20.40 -3.86
N ALA A 160 4.41 19.39 -4.72
CA ALA A 160 3.39 18.96 -5.67
C ALA A 160 2.16 18.39 -4.94
N LEU A 161 2.37 17.57 -3.90
CA LEU A 161 1.30 17.02 -3.07
C LEU A 161 0.52 18.14 -2.35
N ALA A 162 1.24 19.05 -1.69
CA ALA A 162 0.63 20.19 -1.01
C ALA A 162 -0.11 21.12 -2.00
N GLY A 163 0.46 21.32 -3.20
CA GLY A 163 -0.14 22.11 -4.28
C GLY A 163 -1.46 21.53 -4.80
N GLN A 164 -1.66 20.20 -4.67
CA GLN A 164 -2.91 19.51 -5.00
C GLN A 164 -3.88 19.37 -3.80
N GLY A 165 -3.63 20.10 -2.71
CA GLY A 165 -4.53 20.15 -1.55
C GLY A 165 -4.31 19.07 -0.49
N ALA A 166 -3.21 18.30 -0.56
CA ALA A 166 -2.87 17.39 0.53
C ALA A 166 -2.35 18.16 1.75
N GLN A 167 -2.81 17.78 2.94
CA GLN A 167 -2.13 18.13 4.18
C GLN A 167 -0.98 17.15 4.40
N VAL A 168 0.20 17.46 3.88
CA VAL A 168 1.32 16.52 3.89
C VAL A 168 1.89 16.34 5.30
N VAL A 169 1.91 15.09 5.78
CA VAL A 169 2.55 14.68 7.03
C VAL A 169 3.78 13.85 6.68
N ASN A 170 4.94 14.50 6.65
CA ASN A 170 6.21 13.86 6.30
C ASN A 170 6.98 13.44 7.57
N SER A 171 6.76 12.22 8.04
CA SER A 171 7.37 11.70 9.27
C SER A 171 7.71 10.23 9.15
N GLY A 172 8.91 9.85 9.57
CA GLY A 172 9.36 8.46 9.63
C GLY A 172 8.89 7.68 10.86
N ASP A 173 8.27 8.37 11.82
CA ASP A 173 7.83 7.81 13.10
C ASP A 173 6.52 7.01 12.95
N PRO A 174 6.31 5.97 13.78
CA PRO A 174 5.05 5.25 13.82
C PRO A 174 3.89 6.16 14.21
N GLN A 175 2.72 5.95 13.61
CA GLN A 175 1.55 6.81 13.78
C GLN A 175 0.27 6.00 13.94
N LEU A 176 -0.65 6.50 14.76
CA LEU A 176 -2.02 6.01 14.84
C LEU A 176 -2.92 6.98 14.09
N LEU A 177 -3.65 6.45 13.11
CA LEU A 177 -4.46 7.23 12.18
C LEU A 177 -5.94 6.97 12.43
N LEU A 178 -6.76 7.96 12.06
CA LEU A 178 -8.22 7.88 12.05
C LEU A 178 -8.79 7.32 13.37
N ASP A 179 -8.62 8.07 14.45
CA ASP A 179 -9.09 7.71 15.80
C ASP A 179 -8.51 6.38 16.30
N SER A 180 -7.22 6.18 15.99
CA SER A 180 -6.44 4.99 16.31
C SER A 180 -6.99 3.69 15.69
N CYS A 181 -7.77 3.75 14.61
CA CYS A 181 -8.26 2.55 13.92
C CYS A 181 -7.17 1.88 13.05
N PHE A 182 -6.18 2.65 12.62
CA PHE A 182 -5.07 2.17 11.79
C PHE A 182 -3.74 2.53 12.45
N TYR A 183 -2.80 1.60 12.42
CA TYR A 183 -1.41 1.85 12.76
C TYR A 183 -0.58 1.89 11.49
N LEU A 184 0.14 2.99 11.27
CA LEU A 184 1.20 3.10 10.27
C LEU A 184 2.54 2.91 10.97
N SER A 185 3.33 1.95 10.52
CA SER A 185 4.59 1.61 11.17
C SER A 185 5.61 2.76 11.12
N GLY A 186 6.67 2.63 11.91
CA GLY A 186 7.94 3.31 11.64
C GLY A 186 8.81 2.47 10.72
N GLU A 187 10.12 2.72 10.74
CA GLU A 187 11.10 1.86 10.08
C GLU A 187 10.96 0.40 10.53
N ILE A 188 11.01 -0.53 9.58
CA ILE A 188 10.82 -1.96 9.81
C ILE A 188 12.19 -2.60 10.11
N PRO A 189 12.42 -3.20 11.29
CA PRO A 189 13.68 -3.87 11.61
C PRO A 189 14.02 -5.01 10.63
N ARG A 190 15.30 -5.09 10.22
CA ARG A 190 15.83 -6.13 9.31
C ARG A 190 16.46 -7.28 10.11
N VAL A 191 15.62 -8.11 10.72
CA VAL A 191 16.04 -9.15 11.70
C VAL A 191 16.04 -10.57 11.13
N SER A 192 15.36 -10.81 10.01
CA SER A 192 15.39 -12.05 9.26
C SER A 192 16.76 -12.30 8.65
N SER A 193 17.23 -13.55 8.69
CA SER A 193 18.54 -13.95 8.19
C SER A 193 18.63 -14.01 6.65
N PHE A 194 17.49 -14.06 5.96
CA PHE A 194 17.39 -14.29 4.52
C PHE A 194 16.74 -13.14 3.73
N GLU A 195 15.95 -12.28 4.37
CA GLU A 195 15.32 -11.12 3.73
C GLU A 195 16.28 -9.91 3.73
N ARG A 196 17.10 -9.81 2.67
CA ARG A 196 18.24 -8.86 2.59
C ARG A 196 18.04 -7.72 1.58
N GLY A 197 16.81 -7.50 1.14
CA GLY A 197 16.50 -6.49 0.12
C GLY A 197 17.03 -6.85 -1.27
N ARG A 198 17.14 -5.84 -2.14
CA ARG A 198 17.44 -5.96 -3.58
C ARG A 198 18.78 -5.29 -3.93
N PRO A 199 19.90 -6.04 -4.05
CA PRO A 199 21.23 -5.47 -4.28
C PRO A 199 21.37 -4.56 -5.51
N ASP A 200 20.48 -4.73 -6.49
CA ASP A 200 20.45 -3.94 -7.72
C ASP A 200 19.66 -2.64 -7.60
N HIS A 201 18.92 -2.41 -6.51
CA HIS A 201 18.23 -1.14 -6.29
C HIS A 201 19.24 -0.04 -5.92
N VAL A 202 19.02 1.13 -6.52
CA VAL A 202 19.86 2.32 -6.34
C VAL A 202 19.00 3.56 -6.16
N CYS A 203 19.56 4.58 -5.51
CA CYS A 203 18.94 5.89 -5.37
C CYS A 203 19.91 7.05 -5.62
N ARG A 204 19.38 8.26 -5.78
CA ARG A 204 20.15 9.51 -5.73
C ARG A 204 19.27 10.66 -5.26
N ARG A 205 19.88 11.71 -4.69
CA ARG A 205 19.14 12.90 -4.22
C ARG A 205 18.78 13.87 -5.34
N ALA A 206 19.60 13.93 -6.38
CA ALA A 206 19.43 14.83 -7.51
C ALA A 206 20.01 14.23 -8.80
N GLN A 207 19.57 14.73 -9.95
CA GLN A 207 19.89 14.18 -11.27
C GLN A 207 21.39 14.23 -11.62
N ASP A 208 22.09 15.22 -11.08
CA ASP A 208 23.51 15.49 -11.24
C ASP A 208 24.39 14.71 -10.26
N GLN A 209 23.78 14.03 -9.27
CA GLN A 209 24.49 13.21 -8.30
C GLN A 209 24.65 11.76 -8.79
N PRO A 210 25.71 11.06 -8.35
CA PRO A 210 25.90 9.66 -8.66
C PRO A 210 24.80 8.80 -8.03
N TRP A 211 24.55 7.64 -8.64
CA TRP A 211 23.70 6.61 -8.06
C TRP A 211 24.41 5.89 -6.92
N GLU A 212 23.73 5.77 -5.78
CA GLU A 212 24.18 5.06 -4.58
C GLU A 212 23.35 3.78 -4.39
N PRO A 213 23.90 2.70 -3.79
CA PRO A 213 23.12 1.52 -3.46
C PRO A 213 21.97 1.86 -2.50
N ASP A 214 20.76 1.37 -2.82
CA ASP A 214 19.62 1.43 -1.91
C ASP A 214 18.87 0.09 -1.88
N PRO A 215 19.53 -0.98 -1.41
CA PRO A 215 18.94 -2.30 -1.44
C PRO A 215 17.81 -2.49 -0.43
N LEU A 216 17.75 -1.66 0.61
CA LEU A 216 16.88 -1.87 1.74
C LEU A 216 15.57 -1.08 1.68
N ILE A 217 15.53 0.06 0.96
CA ILE A 217 14.33 0.91 0.87
C ILE A 217 13.76 1.16 2.26
N LEU A 218 14.55 1.85 3.11
CA LEU A 218 14.24 2.03 4.53
C LEU A 218 13.02 2.95 4.78
N ASP A 219 12.51 3.62 3.75
CA ASP A 219 11.28 4.41 3.82
C ASP A 219 10.00 3.57 3.81
N GLU A 220 10.09 2.25 3.57
CA GLU A 220 8.94 1.36 3.56
C GLU A 220 8.23 1.27 4.92
N ARG A 221 6.89 1.31 4.90
CA ARG A 221 5.98 1.12 6.04
C ARG A 221 4.91 0.08 5.74
N TYR A 222 4.43 -0.57 6.79
CA TYR A 222 3.22 -1.39 6.76
C TYR A 222 2.09 -0.70 7.52
N LEU A 223 0.85 -1.10 7.22
CA LEU A 223 -0.30 -0.79 8.06
C LEU A 223 -0.71 -1.99 8.90
N ALA A 224 -1.27 -1.75 10.08
CA ALA A 224 -1.90 -2.78 10.88
C ALA A 224 -3.26 -2.32 11.41
N VAL A 225 -4.21 -3.26 11.48
CA VAL A 225 -5.59 -3.04 11.94
C VAL A 225 -6.00 -4.17 12.87
N HIS A 226 -6.53 -3.83 14.05
CA HIS A 226 -7.00 -4.83 15.02
C HIS A 226 -8.50 -5.06 14.87
N VAL A 227 -8.88 -6.21 14.31
CA VAL A 227 -10.29 -6.57 14.07
C VAL A 227 -10.81 -7.50 15.15
N LYS A 228 -11.95 -7.13 15.76
CA LYS A 228 -12.62 -7.91 16.81
C LYS A 228 -12.90 -9.34 16.35
N GLY A 229 -12.53 -10.31 17.18
CA GLY A 229 -12.72 -11.74 16.89
C GLY A 229 -11.80 -12.33 15.82
N LYS A 230 -10.90 -11.54 15.22
CA LYS A 230 -9.87 -12.00 14.28
C LYS A 230 -8.47 -11.78 14.84
N GLY A 231 -8.15 -10.58 15.30
CA GLY A 231 -6.81 -10.18 15.72
C GLY A 231 -6.24 -9.12 14.78
N LEU A 232 -4.91 -9.09 14.65
CA LEU A 232 -4.20 -8.10 13.85
C LEU A 232 -4.14 -8.54 12.38
N ILE A 233 -4.62 -7.67 11.49
CA ILE A 233 -4.45 -7.80 10.05
C ILE A 233 -3.39 -6.80 9.63
N VAL A 234 -2.35 -7.28 8.96
CA VAL A 234 -1.22 -6.45 8.48
C VAL A 234 -1.34 -6.25 6.97
N PHE A 235 -1.07 -5.04 6.51
CA PHE A 235 -1.01 -4.71 5.08
C PHE A 235 0.42 -4.31 4.73
N SER A 236 1.06 -5.10 3.87
CA SER A 236 2.38 -4.81 3.32
C SER A 236 2.29 -4.86 1.81
N VAL A 237 2.51 -3.71 1.18
CA VAL A 237 2.12 -3.52 -0.21
C VAL A 237 3.17 -4.08 -1.19
N CYS A 238 4.46 -3.91 -0.89
CA CYS A 238 5.53 -4.51 -1.70
C CYS A 238 6.40 -5.46 -0.86
N SER A 239 6.68 -5.13 0.41
CA SER A 239 7.53 -5.92 1.32
C SER A 239 9.01 -5.93 0.92
N HIS A 240 9.61 -4.77 0.60
CA HIS A 240 11.07 -4.65 0.38
C HIS A 240 11.87 -5.04 1.62
N ALA A 241 11.31 -4.79 2.80
CA ALA A 241 11.76 -5.27 4.09
C ALA A 241 11.82 -6.79 4.19
N GLY A 242 11.03 -7.48 3.37
CA GLY A 242 10.65 -8.86 3.57
C GLY A 242 9.45 -8.99 4.51
N ILE A 243 8.54 -9.89 4.14
CA ILE A 243 7.28 -10.07 4.85
C ILE A 243 7.49 -10.65 6.26
N ILE A 244 8.52 -11.45 6.48
CA ILE A 244 8.81 -11.98 7.82
C ILE A 244 9.27 -10.86 8.73
N ASN A 245 10.14 -9.96 8.28
CA ASN A 245 10.53 -8.76 9.03
C ASN A 245 9.32 -7.88 9.38
N VAL A 246 8.40 -7.68 8.44
CA VAL A 246 7.14 -6.95 8.68
C VAL A 246 6.32 -7.60 9.79
N LEU A 247 6.10 -8.92 9.71
CA LEU A 247 5.29 -9.64 10.70
C LEU A 247 5.96 -9.73 12.07
N LEU A 248 7.29 -9.87 12.12
CA LEU A 248 8.06 -9.80 13.37
C LEU A 248 7.91 -8.43 14.03
N SER A 249 8.04 -7.35 13.25
CA SER A 249 7.82 -5.98 13.72
C SER A 249 6.40 -5.77 14.26
N ALA A 250 5.38 -6.27 13.55
CA ALA A 250 3.99 -6.16 13.97
C ALA A 250 3.72 -6.92 15.28
N ARG A 251 4.26 -8.14 15.40
CA ARG A 251 4.18 -8.96 16.63
C ARG A 251 4.89 -8.31 17.82
N GLU A 252 6.03 -7.67 17.59
CA GLU A 252 6.75 -6.93 18.64
C GLU A 252 6.01 -5.66 19.05
N THR A 253 5.38 -4.96 18.10
CA THR A 253 4.61 -3.74 18.37
C THR A 253 3.32 -4.05 19.14
N PHE A 254 2.68 -5.18 18.85
CA PHE A 254 1.40 -5.59 19.45
C PHE A 254 1.49 -7.02 20.02
N PRO A 255 2.27 -7.25 21.10
CA PRO A 255 2.53 -8.60 21.62
C PRO A 255 1.28 -9.31 22.14
N ASP A 256 0.27 -8.54 22.57
CA ASP A 256 -0.97 -9.06 23.15
C ASP A 256 -2.08 -9.28 22.11
N VAL A 257 -1.85 -8.95 20.83
CA VAL A 257 -2.83 -9.13 19.75
C VAL A 257 -2.31 -10.19 18.78
N PRO A 258 -2.98 -11.35 18.64
CA PRO A 258 -2.52 -12.37 17.71
C PRO A 258 -2.58 -11.85 16.27
N LEU A 259 -1.56 -12.18 15.48
CA LEU A 259 -1.60 -11.97 14.03
C LEU A 259 -2.64 -12.91 13.43
N TYR A 260 -3.58 -12.34 12.68
CA TYR A 260 -4.63 -13.09 12.01
C TYR A 260 -4.29 -13.35 10.54
N GLY A 261 -3.67 -12.37 9.89
CA GLY A 261 -3.35 -12.47 8.47
C GLY A 261 -2.61 -11.26 7.94
N VAL A 262 -2.10 -11.42 6.72
CA VAL A 262 -1.38 -10.38 6.00
C VAL A 262 -1.88 -10.28 4.56
N LEU A 263 -1.95 -9.07 4.02
CA LEU A 263 -2.42 -8.79 2.67
C LEU A 263 -1.51 -7.79 1.97
N GLY A 264 -1.27 -8.03 0.67
CA GLY A 264 -0.53 -7.15 -0.24
C GLY A 264 0.58 -7.90 -0.96
N GLY A 265 1.50 -7.16 -1.59
CA GLY A 265 2.63 -7.72 -2.32
C GLY A 265 3.77 -8.13 -1.40
N LEU A 266 4.41 -9.26 -1.73
CA LEU A 266 5.50 -9.85 -0.94
C LEU A 266 6.88 -9.67 -1.59
N HIS A 267 6.95 -9.04 -2.77
CA HIS A 267 8.16 -8.88 -3.60
C HIS A 267 8.93 -10.18 -3.87
N LEU A 268 8.23 -11.31 -3.99
CA LEU A 268 8.86 -12.63 -4.17
C LEU A 268 8.98 -13.10 -5.62
N ALA A 269 8.41 -12.37 -6.58
CA ALA A 269 8.42 -12.76 -7.99
C ALA A 269 9.75 -12.42 -8.69
N GLY A 270 10.11 -13.24 -9.68
CA GLY A 270 11.31 -13.09 -10.50
C GLY A 270 12.53 -13.80 -9.92
N ALA A 271 13.46 -14.19 -10.80
CA ALA A 271 14.61 -15.03 -10.45
C ALA A 271 15.47 -14.49 -9.29
N ALA A 272 15.48 -13.17 -9.09
CA ALA A 272 16.21 -12.52 -8.00
C ALA A 272 15.54 -12.66 -6.62
N MET A 273 14.27 -13.06 -6.55
CA MET A 273 13.49 -13.12 -5.31
C MET A 273 12.84 -14.49 -5.06
N GLU A 274 12.52 -15.25 -6.10
CA GLU A 274 11.82 -16.54 -6.01
C GLU A 274 12.55 -17.57 -5.13
N ARG A 275 13.88 -17.50 -5.05
CA ARG A 275 14.68 -18.36 -4.16
C ARG A 275 14.30 -18.22 -2.68
N LEU A 276 13.68 -17.10 -2.28
CA LEU A 276 13.28 -16.83 -0.90
C LEU A 276 11.93 -17.48 -0.55
N ILE A 277 11.13 -17.88 -1.55
CA ILE A 277 9.77 -18.40 -1.34
C ILE A 277 9.74 -19.57 -0.35
N PRO A 278 10.62 -20.60 -0.44
CA PRO A 278 10.60 -21.71 0.52
C PRO A 278 10.85 -21.27 1.97
N ASP A 279 11.81 -20.37 2.19
CA ASP A 279 12.14 -19.85 3.51
C ASP A 279 11.01 -18.96 4.04
N THR A 280 10.43 -18.11 3.21
CA THR A 280 9.27 -17.29 3.56
C THR A 280 8.09 -18.18 3.98
N VAL A 281 7.73 -19.19 3.18
CA VAL A 281 6.63 -20.12 3.51
C VAL A 281 6.90 -20.89 4.79
N ALA A 282 8.14 -21.34 5.01
CA ALA A 282 8.52 -22.04 6.24
C ALA A 282 8.37 -21.14 7.48
N HIS A 283 8.83 -19.88 7.40
CA HIS A 283 8.78 -18.93 8.51
C HIS A 283 7.38 -18.38 8.74
N LEU A 284 6.50 -18.31 7.73
CA LEU A 284 5.11 -17.90 7.93
C LEU A 284 4.35 -18.83 8.89
N LYS A 285 4.75 -20.11 9.01
CA LYS A 285 4.12 -21.10 9.91
C LYS A 285 4.31 -20.81 11.40
N GLN A 286 5.19 -19.86 11.77
CA GLN A 286 5.45 -19.52 13.16
C GLN A 286 4.47 -18.48 13.73
N PHE A 287 3.68 -17.86 12.85
CA PHE A 287 2.65 -16.89 13.18
C PHE A 287 1.29 -17.60 13.19
#